data_AF-A0A292S324-F1
#
_entry.id   AF-A0A292S324-F1
#
_cell.length_a   1.000
_cell.length_b   1.000
_cell.length_c   1.000
_cell.angle_alpha   90.00
_cell.angle_beta   90.00
_cell.angle_gamma   90.00
#
_symmetry.space_group_name_H-M   'P 1'
#
loop_
_entity.id
_entity.type
_entity.pdbx_description
1 polymer ?
#
loop_
_entity_poly.entity_id
_entity_poly.type
_entity_poly.pdbx_seq_one_letter_code
_entity_poly.pdbx_strand_id
1 'polypeptide(L)'
;MSADCYSNLTTEQVRCIDQFIFRFSKLQDSMGAKIFRYILEYLDEDITALPMRDILNRLERYLIIPSADEWTYIRELRNEISHDYPLLETDVAAILNELFSKTDIIFSIYSKLKSVFNNNRHA
;
A
#
# COMPACT_ATOMS: atom_id res chain seq x y z
N MET A 1 3.04 -18.95 -4.04
CA MET A 1 2.61 -19.48 -5.35
C MET A 1 3.84 -19.68 -6.22
N SER A 2 4.06 -20.89 -6.74
CA SER A 2 5.15 -21.15 -7.71
C SER A 2 4.75 -20.67 -9.11
N ALA A 3 5.73 -20.56 -10.02
CA ALA A 3 5.47 -20.24 -11.43
C ALA A 3 4.54 -21.27 -12.08
N ASP A 4 4.80 -22.57 -11.91
CA ASP A 4 3.92 -23.63 -12.44
C ASP A 4 2.48 -23.52 -11.92
N CYS A 5 2.29 -23.10 -10.68
CA CYS A 5 0.95 -22.88 -10.13
C CYS A 5 0.28 -21.66 -10.78
N TYR A 6 1.05 -20.61 -11.11
CA TYR A 6 0.55 -19.41 -11.78
C TYR A 6 0.11 -19.71 -13.22
N SER A 7 0.90 -20.46 -13.99
CA SER A 7 0.57 -20.84 -15.38
C SER A 7 -0.70 -21.69 -15.47
N ASN A 8 -1.04 -22.41 -14.40
CA ASN A 8 -2.18 -23.33 -14.33
C ASN A 8 -3.37 -22.74 -13.55
N LEU A 9 -3.44 -21.43 -13.34
CA LEU A 9 -4.57 -20.79 -12.67
C LEU A 9 -5.84 -20.93 -13.51
N THR A 10 -6.93 -21.30 -12.85
CA THR A 10 -8.27 -21.23 -13.44
C THR A 10 -8.69 -19.77 -13.63
N THR A 11 -9.63 -19.52 -14.56
CA THR A 11 -10.19 -18.19 -14.80
C THR A 11 -10.72 -17.54 -13.52
N GLU A 12 -11.34 -18.32 -12.63
CA GLU A 12 -11.83 -17.79 -11.35
C GLU A 12 -10.69 -17.38 -10.41
N GLN A 13 -9.59 -18.14 -10.36
CA GLN A 13 -8.43 -17.76 -9.55
C GLN A 13 -7.74 -16.50 -10.10
N VAL A 14 -7.61 -16.38 -11.42
CA VAL A 14 -7.09 -15.16 -12.06
C VAL A 14 -7.95 -13.95 -11.67
N ARG A 15 -9.28 -14.07 -11.79
CA ARG A 15 -10.22 -13.01 -11.38
C ARG A 15 -10.09 -12.64 -9.90
N CYS A 16 -9.86 -13.62 -9.02
CA CYS A 16 -9.62 -13.36 -7.60
C CYS A 16 -8.32 -12.57 -7.37
N ILE A 17 -7.24 -12.93 -8.08
CA ILE A 17 -5.95 -12.23 -7.99
C ILE A 17 -6.09 -10.78 -8.50
N ASP A 18 -6.75 -10.58 -9.65
CA ASP A 18 -7.01 -9.24 -10.20
C ASP A 18 -7.81 -8.38 -9.21
N GLN A 19 -8.84 -8.96 -8.60
CA GLN A 19 -9.65 -8.26 -7.61
C GLN A 19 -8.84 -7.92 -6.34
N PHE A 20 -7.94 -8.81 -5.91
CA PHE A 20 -7.03 -8.55 -4.80
C PHE A 20 -6.11 -7.37 -5.13
N ILE A 21 -5.38 -7.41 -6.25
CA ILE A 21 -4.46 -6.34 -6.68
C ILE A 21 -5.23 -5.01 -6.76
N PHE A 22 -6.41 -5.00 -7.38
CA PHE A 22 -7.23 -3.80 -7.52
C PHE A 22 -7.61 -3.20 -6.16
N ARG A 23 -8.13 -4.02 -5.23
CA ARG A 23 -8.56 -3.56 -3.91
C ARG A 23 -7.38 -3.09 -3.05
N PHE A 24 -6.28 -3.83 -3.08
CA PHE A 24 -5.05 -3.45 -2.40
C PHE A 24 -4.55 -2.08 -2.89
N SER A 25 -4.47 -1.90 -4.20
CA SER A 25 -4.04 -0.66 -4.85
C SER A 25 -4.93 0.51 -4.46
N LYS A 26 -6.25 0.32 -4.54
CA LYS A 26 -7.23 1.36 -4.17
C LYS A 26 -7.10 1.78 -2.72
N LEU A 27 -6.85 0.84 -1.80
CA LEU A 27 -6.65 1.16 -0.39
C LEU A 27 -5.36 1.97 -0.18
N GLN A 28 -4.24 1.52 -0.75
CA GLN A 28 -2.96 2.22 -0.66
C GLN A 28 -3.03 3.63 -1.25
N ASP A 29 -3.60 3.78 -2.45
CA ASP A 29 -3.74 5.08 -3.13
C ASP A 29 -4.66 6.02 -2.36
N SER A 30 -5.78 5.52 -1.82
CA SER A 30 -6.71 6.35 -1.05
C SER A 30 -6.06 6.89 0.23
N MET A 31 -5.26 6.06 0.90
CA MET A 31 -4.48 6.49 2.06
C MET A 31 -3.44 7.53 1.68
N GLY A 32 -2.63 7.25 0.66
CA GLY A 32 -1.54 8.12 0.22
C GLY A 32 -2.01 9.46 -0.36
N ALA A 33 -3.09 9.46 -1.15
CA ALA A 33 -3.53 10.66 -1.84
C ALA A 33 -4.21 11.69 -0.92
N LYS A 34 -4.92 11.23 0.12
CA LYS A 34 -5.75 12.11 0.96
C LYS A 34 -5.56 11.90 2.45
N ILE A 35 -5.70 10.67 2.94
CA ILE A 35 -5.79 10.41 4.39
C ILE A 35 -4.49 10.81 5.09
N PHE A 36 -3.34 10.54 4.50
CA PHE A 36 -2.04 10.93 5.03
C PHE A 36 -1.93 12.44 5.26
N ARG A 37 -2.37 13.24 4.28
CA ARG A 37 -2.36 14.70 4.38
C ARG A 37 -3.32 15.18 5.46
N TYR A 38 -4.55 14.70 5.45
CA TYR A 38 -5.56 15.08 6.43
C TYR A 38 -5.18 14.72 7.87
N ILE A 39 -4.52 13.58 8.08
CA ILE A 39 -4.05 13.22 9.43
C ILE A 39 -2.94 14.15 9.90
N LEU A 40 -2.01 14.55 9.04
CA LEU A 40 -0.96 15.50 9.42
C LEU A 40 -1.51 16.91 9.67
N GLU A 41 -2.42 17.39 8.82
CA GLU A 41 -3.13 18.66 9.04
C GLU A 41 -3.91 18.63 10.37
N TYR A 42 -4.54 17.50 10.68
CA TYR A 42 -5.25 17.31 11.94
C TYR A 42 -4.33 17.26 13.17
N LEU A 43 -3.04 16.91 12.97
CA LEU A 43 -1.99 16.98 13.99
C LEU A 43 -1.27 18.35 14.01
N ASP A 44 -1.84 19.36 13.35
CA ASP A 44 -1.35 20.75 13.29
C ASP A 44 0.01 20.90 12.58
N GLU A 45 0.36 19.98 11.68
CA GLU A 45 1.53 20.12 10.79
C GLU A 45 1.17 20.93 9.54
N ASP A 46 2.01 21.91 9.18
CA ASP A 46 1.91 22.60 7.90
C ASP A 46 2.49 21.71 6.78
N ILE A 47 1.60 21.16 5.96
CA ILE A 47 1.93 20.22 4.89
C ILE A 47 1.60 20.74 3.48
N THR A 48 1.21 22.02 3.38
CA THR A 48 0.56 22.62 2.19
C THR A 48 1.39 22.45 0.91
N ALA A 49 2.72 22.47 1.03
CA ALA A 49 3.65 22.35 -0.09
C ALA A 49 4.57 21.12 -0.02
N LEU A 50 4.32 20.18 0.92
CA LEU A 50 5.24 19.05 1.10
C LEU A 50 5.10 18.00 0.00
N PRO A 51 6.22 17.55 -0.60
CA PRO A 51 6.23 16.42 -1.52
C PRO A 51 5.88 15.13 -0.77
N MET A 52 5.42 14.11 -1.51
CA MET A 52 4.96 12.85 -0.90
C MET A 52 6.04 12.18 -0.04
N ARG A 53 7.32 12.24 -0.43
CA ARG A 53 8.41 11.65 0.37
C ARG A 53 8.52 12.26 1.77
N ASP A 54 8.28 13.57 1.88
CA ASP A 54 8.30 14.28 3.17
C ASP A 54 7.05 13.99 3.99
N ILE A 55 5.89 13.85 3.35
CA ILE A 55 4.66 13.37 4.01
C ILE A 55 4.92 11.99 4.66
N LEU A 56 5.54 11.07 3.92
CA LEU A 56 5.87 9.74 4.44
C LEU A 56 6.87 9.82 5.61
N ASN A 57 7.93 10.63 5.48
CA ASN A 57 8.89 10.86 6.57
C ASN A 57 8.23 11.34 7.85
N ARG A 58 7.24 12.24 7.74
CA ARG A 58 6.48 12.73 8.91
C ARG A 58 5.66 11.61 9.53
N LEU A 59 4.90 10.86 8.73
CA LEU A 59 4.09 9.74 9.21
C LEU A 59 4.95 8.65 9.88
N GLU A 60 6.16 8.42 9.38
CA GLU A 60 7.13 7.50 9.99
C GLU A 60 7.60 8.02 11.34
N ARG A 61 7.91 9.32 11.47
CA ARG A 61 8.26 9.96 12.75
C ARG A 61 7.12 9.87 13.78
N TYR A 62 5.87 9.93 13.34
CA TYR A 62 4.68 9.71 14.19
C TYR A 62 4.38 8.23 14.44
N LEU A 63 5.20 7.31 13.93
CA LEU A 63 5.02 5.86 14.01
C LEU A 63 3.70 5.36 13.40
N ILE A 64 3.09 6.16 12.52
CA ILE A 64 1.86 5.83 11.79
C ILE A 64 2.16 4.83 10.67
N ILE A 65 3.24 5.06 9.93
CA ILE A 65 3.80 4.07 9.01
C ILE A 65 5.08 3.48 9.59
N PRO A 66 5.42 2.22 9.29
CA PRO A 66 6.64 1.59 9.79
C PRO A 66 7.90 2.12 9.08
N SER A 67 7.80 2.45 7.78
CA SER A 67 8.89 3.02 7.00
C SER A 67 8.36 3.70 5.73
N ALA A 68 8.89 4.88 5.41
CA ALA A 68 8.58 5.58 4.18
C ALA A 68 9.11 4.84 2.93
N ASP A 69 10.25 4.17 3.06
CA ASP A 69 10.85 3.39 1.97
C ASP A 69 10.03 2.12 1.73
N GLU A 70 9.61 1.42 2.78
CA GLU A 70 8.73 0.25 2.68
C GLU A 70 7.40 0.60 2.00
N TRP A 71 6.80 1.74 2.34
CA TRP A 71 5.59 2.21 1.68
C TRP A 71 5.81 2.45 0.17
N THR A 72 6.94 3.08 -0.18
CA THR A 72 7.29 3.38 -1.57
C THR A 72 7.55 2.09 -2.34
N TYR A 73 8.27 1.14 -1.74
CA TYR A 73 8.55 -0.17 -2.32
C TYR A 73 7.27 -0.96 -2.62
N ILE A 74 6.32 -1.00 -1.69
CA ILE A 74 5.02 -1.67 -1.93
C ILE A 74 4.30 -1.05 -3.15
N ARG A 75 4.40 0.27 -3.32
CA ARG A 75 3.81 0.97 -4.47
C ARG A 75 4.52 0.61 -5.77
N GLU A 76 5.84 0.43 -5.74
CA GLU A 76 6.63 -0.01 -6.89
C GLU A 76 6.27 -1.43 -7.31
N LEU A 77 6.20 -2.38 -6.37
CA LEU A 77 5.76 -3.77 -6.64
C LEU A 77 4.41 -3.82 -7.37
N ARG A 78 3.45 -3.00 -6.92
CA ARG A 78 2.15 -2.88 -7.59
C ARG A 78 2.28 -2.34 -9.01
N ASN A 79 3.10 -1.30 -9.21
CA ASN A 79 3.28 -0.71 -10.52
C ASN A 79 3.93 -1.70 -11.49
N GLU A 80 4.84 -2.56 -11.01
CA GLU A 80 5.43 -3.65 -11.81
C GLU A 80 4.37 -4.65 -12.28
N ILE A 81 3.45 -5.07 -11.41
CA ILE A 81 2.32 -5.95 -11.79
C ILE A 81 1.38 -5.27 -12.80
N SER A 82 1.19 -3.96 -12.68
CA SER A 82 0.24 -3.20 -13.51
C SER A 82 0.83 -2.74 -14.84
N HIS A 83 2.13 -2.95 -15.08
CA HIS A 83 2.80 -2.48 -16.28
C HIS A 83 2.67 -3.50 -17.41
N ASP A 84 2.38 -3.02 -18.63
CA ASP A 84 2.21 -3.86 -19.83
C ASP A 84 3.52 -4.46 -20.39
N TYR A 85 4.61 -4.49 -19.62
CA TYR A 85 5.85 -5.15 -20.08
C TYR A 85 5.70 -6.67 -19.94
N PRO A 86 6.24 -7.46 -20.89
CA PRO A 86 6.22 -8.91 -20.79
C PRO A 86 7.12 -9.36 -19.63
N LEU A 87 6.51 -9.67 -18.50
CA LEU A 87 7.16 -10.30 -17.35
C LEU A 87 7.14 -11.83 -17.52
N LEU A 88 8.18 -12.50 -17.00
CA LEU A 88 8.14 -13.96 -16.89
C LEU A 88 7.12 -14.35 -15.82
N GLU A 89 6.44 -15.48 -16.01
CA GLU A 89 5.47 -16.01 -15.04
C GLU A 89 6.08 -16.21 -13.64
N THR A 90 7.39 -16.52 -13.58
CA THR A 90 8.17 -16.58 -12.34
C THR A 90 8.21 -15.25 -11.60
N ASP A 91 8.38 -14.15 -12.34
CA ASP A 91 8.50 -12.81 -11.79
C ASP A 91 7.14 -12.35 -11.28
N VAL A 92 6.08 -12.56 -12.08
CA VAL A 92 4.72 -12.24 -11.66
C VAL A 92 4.33 -13.02 -10.40
N ALA A 93 4.61 -14.33 -10.36
CA ALA A 93 4.33 -15.14 -9.18
C ALA A 93 5.12 -14.65 -7.95
N ALA A 94 6.38 -14.25 -8.11
CA ALA A 94 7.20 -13.70 -7.04
C ALA A 94 6.63 -12.38 -6.50
N ILE A 95 6.33 -11.42 -7.38
CA ILE A 95 5.78 -10.11 -6.99
C ILE A 95 4.41 -10.28 -6.33
N LEU A 96 3.55 -11.20 -6.83
CA LEU A 96 2.26 -11.49 -6.20
C LEU A 96 2.40 -12.05 -4.79
N ASN A 97 3.33 -12.99 -4.58
CA ASN A 97 3.60 -13.55 -3.25
C ASN A 97 4.10 -12.46 -2.30
N GLU A 98 4.98 -11.61 -2.80
CA GLU A 98 5.51 -10.51 -2.02
C GLU A 98 4.41 -9.51 -1.66
N LEU A 99 3.62 -9.04 -2.63
CA LEU A 99 2.50 -8.13 -2.40
C LEU A 99 1.51 -8.71 -1.39
N PHE A 100 1.21 -10.02 -1.49
CA PHE A 100 0.38 -10.71 -0.52
C PHE A 100 0.98 -10.65 0.90
N SER A 101 2.30 -10.87 1.05
CA SER A 101 2.99 -10.75 2.34
C SER A 101 2.94 -9.34 2.95
N LYS A 102 2.82 -8.30 2.11
CA LYS A 102 2.75 -6.89 2.55
C LYS A 102 1.34 -6.45 2.97
N THR A 103 0.34 -7.32 2.84
CA THR A 103 -1.07 -7.05 3.21
C THR A 103 -1.21 -6.60 4.66
N ASP A 104 -0.51 -7.27 5.59
CA ASP A 104 -0.56 -6.94 7.02
C ASP A 104 -0.01 -5.53 7.31
N ILE A 105 1.00 -5.10 6.56
CA ILE A 105 1.58 -3.76 6.69
C ILE A 105 0.54 -2.71 6.30
N ILE A 106 -0.12 -2.87 5.16
CA ILE A 106 -1.16 -1.94 4.69
C ILE A 106 -2.33 -1.86 5.68
N PHE A 107 -2.79 -2.99 6.22
CA PHE A 107 -3.84 -3.00 7.24
C PHE A 107 -3.41 -2.39 8.57
N SER A 108 -2.15 -2.60 8.97
CA SER A 108 -1.57 -1.98 10.18
C SER A 108 -1.54 -0.46 10.07
N ILE A 109 -1.09 0.08 8.93
CA ILE A 109 -1.09 1.52 8.66
C ILE A 109 -2.52 2.07 8.74
N TYR A 110 -3.48 1.43 8.08
CA TYR A 110 -4.87 1.85 8.12
C TYR A 110 -5.45 1.85 9.54
N SER A 111 -5.14 0.83 10.33
CA SER A 111 -5.57 0.73 11.73
C SER A 111 -4.97 1.83 12.59
N LYS A 112 -3.70 2.18 12.37
CA LYS A 112 -3.03 3.29 13.07
C LYS A 112 -3.65 4.64 12.71
N LEU A 113 -3.92 4.90 11.43
CA LEU A 113 -4.62 6.11 10.98
C LEU A 113 -5.99 6.26 11.68
N LYS A 114 -6.77 5.17 11.74
CA LYS A 114 -8.05 5.15 12.48
C LYS A 114 -7.86 5.45 13.97
N SER A 115 -6.86 4.85 14.60
CA SER A 115 -6.60 5.07 16.03
C SER A 115 -6.22 6.52 16.30
N VAL A 116 -5.37 7.13 15.47
CA VAL A 116 -4.98 8.55 15.62
C VAL A 116 -6.19 9.47 15.50
N PHE A 117 -7.05 9.21 14.51
CA PHE A 117 -8.28 9.99 14.33
C PHE A 117 -9.26 9.85 15.49
N ASN A 118 -9.45 8.63 16.02
CA ASN A 118 -10.39 8.38 17.11
C ASN A 118 -9.89 8.93 18.45
N ASN A 119 -8.60 8.80 18.76
CA ASN A 119 -8.05 9.22 20.06
C ASN A 119 -8.05 10.74 20.25
N ASN A 120 -7.87 11.51 19.17
CA ASN A 120 -7.87 12.97 19.23
C ASN A 120 -9.28 13.59 19.12
N ARG A 121 -10.35 12.81 18.89
CA ARG A 121 -11.74 13.31 18.99
C ARG A 121 -12.20 13.55 20.43
N HIS A 122 -11.39 13.13 21.41
CA HIS A 122 -11.70 13.21 22.83
C HIS A 122 -10.76 14.15 23.62
N ALA A 123 -9.87 14.87 22.94
CA ALA A 123 -9.07 15.96 23.49
C ALA A 123 -9.64 17.31 23.05
#